data_AF-A0A7Z0SDA4-F1
#
_entry.id   AF-A0A7Z0SDA4-F1
#
_cell.length_a   1.000
_cell.length_b   1.000
_cell.length_c   1.000
_cell.angle_alpha   90.00
_cell.angle_beta   90.00
_cell.angle_gamma   90.00
#
_symmetry.space_group_name_H-M   'P 1'
#
loop_
_entity.id
_entity.type
_entity.pdbx_description
1 polymer ?
#
loop_
_entity_poly.entity_id
_entity_poly.type
_entity_poly.pdbx_seq_one_letter_code
_entity_poly.pdbx_strand_id
1 'polypeptide(L)'
;SPFSFIFAGNPALICLEELKEKGWLQEAEQCDICEAGADYSRDCLVAKAYTGFENLASVEEQQAYLNFCTDKASWLDDYALFVALHNERSQLCWNQWPEPLKERKAAALNAARKRMVSEIEMIKFEQFLFYRQWMALKEYANSKNVLLFGDIPIFVSYDSADVWANRKVFKLDKTGEMSVVAGVPPDYFLLLASAEIRITTDLLKKKQICLVDRAYA
;
A
#
# COMPACT_ATOMS: atom_id res chain seq x y z
N SER A 1 -0.57 -12.10 -1.45
CA SER A 1 0.61 -11.21 -1.53
C SER A 1 0.79 -10.55 -0.17
N PRO A 2 1.99 -10.51 0.42
CA PRO A 2 2.21 -10.15 1.83
C PRO A 2 1.94 -8.68 2.19
N PHE A 3 1.48 -7.83 1.26
CA PHE A 3 1.19 -6.42 1.50
C PHE A 3 -0.18 -6.00 0.97
N SER A 4 -1.21 -6.82 1.20
CA SER A 4 -2.57 -6.46 0.79
C SER A 4 -3.04 -5.30 1.67
N PHE A 5 -3.00 -4.10 1.08
CA PHE A 5 -3.72 -2.93 1.55
C PHE A 5 -4.74 -2.58 0.47
N ILE A 6 -6.03 -2.50 0.82
CA ILE A 6 -7.11 -2.39 -0.18
C ILE A 6 -6.92 -1.18 -1.11
N PHE A 7 -6.26 -0.13 -0.62
CA PHE A 7 -6.10 1.13 -1.35
C PHE A 7 -4.73 1.34 -2.00
N ALA A 8 -3.72 0.53 -1.66
CA ALA A 8 -2.36 0.75 -2.16
C ALA A 8 -2.17 0.08 -3.52
N GLY A 9 -1.48 0.78 -4.42
CA GLY A 9 -1.03 0.25 -5.69
C GLY A 9 0.18 -0.66 -5.54
N ASN A 10 0.34 -1.60 -6.48
CA ASN A 10 1.53 -2.44 -6.54
C ASN A 10 2.70 -1.66 -7.18
N PRO A 11 3.77 -1.34 -6.43
CA PRO A 11 4.90 -0.58 -6.97
C PRO A 11 5.59 -1.28 -8.14
N ALA A 12 5.47 -2.62 -8.28
CA ALA A 12 6.01 -3.39 -9.40
C ALA A 12 5.42 -2.98 -10.77
N LEU A 13 4.24 -2.35 -10.77
CA LEU A 13 3.53 -1.95 -11.99
C LEU A 13 3.85 -0.53 -12.48
N ILE A 14 4.69 0.22 -11.75
CA ILE A 14 5.14 1.55 -12.19
C ILE A 14 5.97 1.44 -13.48
N CYS A 15 5.58 2.15 -14.53
CA CYS A 15 6.33 2.26 -15.77
C CYS A 15 7.57 3.15 -15.54
N LEU A 16 8.76 2.55 -15.62
CA LEU A 16 10.03 3.30 -15.46
C LEU A 16 10.38 4.13 -16.69
N GLU A 17 9.93 3.73 -17.88
CA GLU A 17 10.17 4.48 -19.12
C GLU A 17 9.52 5.87 -19.07
N GLU A 18 8.32 5.99 -18.50
CA GLU A 18 7.68 7.32 -18.30
C GLU A 18 8.51 8.23 -17.39
N LEU A 19 9.21 7.66 -16.40
CA LEU A 19 10.09 8.44 -15.51
C LEU A 19 11.33 8.94 -16.26
N LYS A 20 11.82 8.17 -17.23
CA LYS A 20 12.91 8.59 -18.12
C LYS A 20 12.46 9.66 -19.11
N GLU A 21 11.29 9.51 -19.72
CA GLU A 21 10.71 10.52 -20.62
C GLU A 21 10.50 11.87 -19.91
N LYS A 22 10.14 11.83 -18.62
CA LYS A 22 10.04 13.00 -17.75
C LYS A 22 11.40 13.58 -17.33
N GLY A 23 12.50 12.89 -17.61
CA GLY A 23 13.85 13.27 -17.19
C GLY A 23 14.12 13.05 -15.70
N TRP A 24 13.19 12.44 -14.96
CA TRP A 24 13.35 12.16 -13.52
C TRP A 24 14.28 10.99 -13.27
N LEU A 25 14.39 10.08 -14.23
CA LEU A 25 15.35 8.98 -14.21
C LEU A 25 16.27 9.12 -15.43
N GLN A 26 17.59 9.19 -15.22
CA GLN A 26 18.51 9.34 -16.35
C GLN A 26 18.75 8.00 -17.06
N GLU A 27 18.93 8.01 -18.39
CA GLU A 27 19.24 6.79 -19.16
C GLU A 27 20.55 6.12 -18.70
N ALA A 28 21.53 6.93 -18.29
CA ALA A 28 22.85 6.49 -17.87
C ALA A 28 22.95 6.23 -16.36
N GLU A 29 21.87 6.34 -15.59
CA GLU A 29 21.86 6.03 -14.17
C GLU A 29 21.86 4.52 -13.89
N GLN A 30 22.83 3.84 -14.48
CA GLN A 30 23.43 2.63 -13.92
C GLN A 30 23.86 2.97 -12.48
N CYS A 31 23.45 2.16 -11.53
CA CYS A 31 23.76 2.41 -10.13
C CYS A 31 25.14 1.81 -9.83
N ASP A 32 26.13 2.67 -9.62
CA ASP A 32 27.50 2.25 -9.28
C ASP A 32 27.60 1.57 -7.90
N ILE A 33 26.55 1.72 -7.07
CA ILE A 33 26.45 1.17 -5.71
C ILE A 33 25.92 -0.28 -5.73
N CYS A 34 25.18 -0.67 -6.76
CA CYS A 34 24.66 -2.01 -6.95
C CYS A 34 25.56 -2.71 -7.96
N GLU A 35 26.44 -3.57 -7.46
CA GLU A 35 27.40 -4.28 -8.29
C GLU A 35 26.73 -4.98 -9.49
N ALA A 36 27.42 -4.87 -10.63
CA ALA A 36 27.02 -5.34 -11.94
C ALA A 36 26.37 -6.73 -11.93
N GLY A 37 25.08 -6.76 -12.24
CA GLY A 37 24.29 -7.96 -12.51
C GLY A 37 22.99 -7.60 -13.24
N ALA A 38 22.39 -8.56 -13.93
CA ALA A 38 21.24 -8.37 -14.83
C ALA A 38 19.91 -7.94 -14.17
N ASP A 39 19.89 -7.65 -12.87
CA ASP A 39 18.71 -7.14 -12.16
C ASP A 39 19.11 -5.95 -11.29
N TYR A 40 18.92 -4.74 -11.80
CA TYR A 40 18.85 -3.55 -10.95
C TYR A 40 17.66 -3.71 -10.00
N SER A 41 17.89 -3.60 -8.69
CA SER A 41 16.78 -3.56 -7.74
C SER A 41 15.91 -2.35 -8.06
N ARG A 42 14.64 -2.61 -8.38
CA ARG A 42 13.64 -1.62 -8.76
C ARG A 42 13.57 -0.47 -7.75
N ASP A 43 13.72 -0.77 -6.47
CA ASP A 43 13.71 0.19 -5.36
C ASP A 43 14.81 1.25 -5.53
N CYS A 44 15.98 0.87 -6.06
CA CYS A 44 17.07 1.81 -6.33
C CYS A 44 16.72 2.77 -7.47
N LEU A 45 16.11 2.27 -8.55
CA LEU A 45 15.69 3.10 -9.68
C LEU A 45 14.60 4.09 -9.27
N VAL A 46 13.65 3.66 -8.44
CA VAL A 46 12.62 4.56 -7.90
C VAL A 46 13.22 5.60 -6.96
N ALA A 47 14.18 5.24 -6.11
CA ALA A 47 14.87 6.20 -5.24
C ALA A 47 15.65 7.26 -6.04
N LYS A 48 16.30 6.86 -7.14
CA LYS A 48 16.92 7.82 -8.07
C LYS A 48 15.89 8.70 -8.75
N ALA A 49 14.80 8.11 -9.22
CA ALA A 49 13.69 8.85 -9.81
C ALA A 49 13.07 9.86 -8.84
N TYR A 50 13.04 9.56 -7.54
CA TYR A 50 12.61 10.50 -6.51
C TYR A 50 13.57 11.70 -6.39
N THR A 51 14.87 11.44 -6.34
CA THR A 51 15.89 12.51 -6.37
C THR A 51 15.75 13.37 -7.63
N GLY A 52 15.56 12.75 -8.80
CA GLY A 52 15.35 13.48 -10.05
C GLY A 52 14.03 14.26 -10.05
N PHE A 53 12.96 13.70 -9.49
CA PHE A 53 11.69 14.39 -9.28
C PHE A 53 11.85 15.65 -8.42
N GLU A 54 12.54 15.56 -7.28
CA GLU A 54 12.75 16.71 -6.39
C GLU A 54 13.49 17.86 -7.09
N ASN A 55 14.42 17.55 -7.99
CA ASN A 55 15.25 18.54 -8.67
C ASN A 55 14.67 19.07 -9.98
N LEU A 56 13.93 18.24 -10.72
CA LEU A 56 13.56 18.52 -12.12
C LEU A 56 12.05 18.60 -12.35
N ALA A 57 11.22 18.15 -11.41
CA ALA A 57 9.78 18.25 -11.56
C ALA A 57 9.32 19.71 -11.60
N SER A 58 8.33 19.98 -12.45
CA SER A 58 7.66 21.28 -12.50
C SER A 58 6.94 21.60 -11.18
N VAL A 59 6.63 22.88 -10.96
CA VAL A 59 5.89 23.32 -9.76
C VAL A 59 4.53 22.63 -9.69
N GLU A 60 3.88 22.43 -10.84
CA GLU A 60 2.60 21.74 -10.96
C GLU A 60 2.71 20.27 -10.55
N GLU A 61 3.79 19.58 -10.93
CA GLU A 61 4.02 18.18 -10.59
C GLU A 61 4.37 18.00 -9.11
N GLN A 62 5.16 18.90 -8.54
CA GLN A 62 5.43 18.94 -7.10
C GLN A 62 4.14 19.19 -6.31
N GLN A 63 3.32 20.14 -6.77
CA GLN A 63 2.03 20.41 -6.13
C GLN A 63 1.07 19.22 -6.27
N ALA A 64 1.08 18.51 -7.40
CA ALA A 64 0.29 17.29 -7.58
C ALA A 64 0.70 16.19 -6.59
N TYR A 65 1.99 16.03 -6.31
CA TYR A 65 2.48 15.12 -5.26
C TYR A 65 1.98 15.52 -3.87
N LEU A 66 2.11 16.81 -3.51
CA LEU A 66 1.65 17.31 -2.21
C LEU A 66 0.13 17.17 -2.03
N ASN A 67 -0.63 17.43 -3.09
CA ASN A 67 -2.08 17.25 -3.11
C ASN A 67 -2.43 15.77 -2.94
N PHE A 68 -1.75 14.87 -3.65
CA PHE A 68 -1.94 13.43 -3.49
C PHE A 68 -1.70 12.99 -2.04
N CYS A 69 -0.59 13.41 -1.43
CA CYS A 69 -0.28 13.10 -0.04
C CYS A 69 -1.35 13.62 0.92
N THR A 70 -1.89 14.81 0.68
CA THR A 70 -2.95 15.41 1.49
C THR A 70 -4.29 14.68 1.30
N ASP A 71 -4.71 14.46 0.07
CA ASP A 71 -5.98 13.83 -0.29
C ASP A 71 -6.06 12.37 0.17
N LYS A 72 -4.91 11.67 0.19
CA LYS A 72 -4.82 10.25 0.55
C LYS A 72 -4.30 10.01 1.97
N ALA A 73 -4.03 11.07 2.74
CA ALA A 73 -3.44 11.00 4.09
C ALA A 73 -4.13 9.97 5.01
N SER A 74 -5.46 9.87 4.93
CA SER A 74 -6.28 8.96 5.75
C SER A 74 -5.85 7.49 5.72
N TRP A 75 -5.24 7.04 4.62
CA TRP A 75 -4.76 5.67 4.45
C TRP A 75 -3.26 5.63 4.13
N LEU A 76 -2.76 6.60 3.38
CA LEU A 76 -1.38 6.65 2.92
C LEU A 76 -0.39 6.80 4.08
N ASP A 77 -0.72 7.61 5.09
CA ASP A 77 0.17 7.85 6.23
C ASP A 77 0.33 6.62 7.14
N ASP A 78 -0.72 5.81 7.26
CA ASP A 78 -0.68 4.54 7.99
C ASP A 78 -0.02 3.45 7.16
N TYR A 79 -0.31 3.38 5.86
CA TYR A 79 0.32 2.46 4.93
C TYR A 79 1.84 2.67 4.87
N ALA A 80 2.30 3.90 4.63
CA ALA A 80 3.72 4.20 4.49
C ALA A 80 4.49 3.91 5.79
N LEU A 81 3.91 4.26 6.95
CA LEU A 81 4.53 3.94 8.24
C LEU A 81 4.56 2.42 8.51
N PHE A 82 3.48 1.71 8.17
CA PHE A 82 3.42 0.26 8.33
C PHE A 82 4.52 -0.42 7.50
N VAL A 83 4.59 -0.12 6.20
CA VAL A 83 5.58 -0.71 5.29
C VAL A 83 7.00 -0.37 5.76
N ALA A 84 7.26 0.88 6.17
CA ALA A 84 8.56 1.27 6.70
C ALA A 84 8.94 0.43 7.94
N LEU A 85 8.06 0.34 8.93
CA LEU A 85 8.28 -0.46 10.15
C LEU A 85 8.44 -1.96 9.85
N HIS A 86 7.67 -2.47 8.89
CA HIS A 86 7.70 -3.86 8.47
C HIS A 86 9.05 -4.20 7.80
N ASN A 87 9.55 -3.30 6.94
CA ASN A 87 10.86 -3.42 6.31
C ASN A 87 12.00 -3.37 7.32
N GLU A 88 11.98 -2.41 8.26
CA GLU A 88 12.97 -2.32 9.34
C GLU A 88 13.03 -3.60 10.18
N ARG A 89 11.89 -4.29 10.33
CA ARG A 89 11.76 -5.47 11.19
C ARG A 89 11.88 -6.76 10.41
N SER A 90 12.52 -6.77 9.25
CA SER A 90 12.73 -7.97 8.45
C SER A 90 11.43 -8.73 8.17
N GLN A 91 10.35 -8.00 7.89
CA GLN A 91 9.03 -8.56 7.57
C GLN A 91 8.35 -9.31 8.74
N LEU A 92 8.68 -8.97 9.98
CA LEU A 92 7.94 -9.48 11.14
C LEU A 92 6.52 -8.92 11.15
N CYS A 93 5.55 -9.81 11.39
CA CYS A 93 4.14 -9.43 11.50
C CYS A 93 3.92 -8.41 12.62
N TRP A 94 2.97 -7.49 12.42
CA TRP A 94 2.77 -6.38 13.35
C TRP A 94 2.42 -6.81 14.79
N ASN A 95 1.86 -8.00 14.99
CA ASN A 95 1.53 -8.53 16.32
C ASN A 95 2.77 -8.93 17.13
N GLN A 96 3.91 -9.10 16.46
CA GLN A 96 5.22 -9.41 17.04
C GLN A 96 6.08 -8.15 17.26
N TRP A 97 5.60 -6.97 16.86
CA TRP A 97 6.31 -5.72 17.11
C TRP A 97 6.32 -5.37 18.60
N PRO A 98 7.30 -4.57 19.07
CA PRO A 98 7.31 -4.05 20.42
C PRO A 98 5.98 -3.40 20.78
N GLU A 99 5.53 -3.63 22.01
CA GLU A 99 4.21 -3.22 22.51
C GLU A 99 3.84 -1.76 22.14
N PRO A 100 4.73 -0.75 22.22
CA PRO A 100 4.35 0.62 21.86
C PRO A 100 3.99 0.81 20.37
N LEU A 101 4.62 0.05 19.47
CA LEU A 101 4.36 0.10 18.02
C LEU A 101 3.18 -0.77 17.65
N LYS A 102 3.10 -1.97 18.25
CA LYS A 102 1.94 -2.84 18.17
C LYS A 102 0.71 -2.05 18.59
N GLU A 103 0.63 -1.57 19.82
CA GLU A 103 -0.51 -0.82 20.37
C GLU A 103 -0.67 0.61 19.83
N ARG A 104 0.09 0.99 18.79
CA ARG A 104 -0.01 2.28 18.10
C ARG A 104 0.03 3.48 19.07
N LYS A 105 0.90 3.42 20.08
CA LYS A 105 1.08 4.52 21.03
C LYS A 105 1.61 5.75 20.30
N ALA A 106 0.91 6.88 20.40
CA ALA A 106 1.20 8.09 19.64
C ALA A 106 2.68 8.53 19.73
N ALA A 107 3.29 8.45 20.92
CA ALA A 107 4.70 8.78 21.12
C ALA A 107 5.64 7.88 20.31
N ALA A 108 5.38 6.56 20.28
CA ALA A 108 6.20 5.60 19.54
C ALA A 108 6.02 5.77 18.02
N LEU A 109 4.79 5.99 17.56
CA LEU A 109 4.54 6.25 16.14
C LEU A 109 5.19 7.56 15.67
N ASN A 110 5.10 8.63 16.47
CA ASN A 110 5.75 9.91 16.14
C ASN A 110 7.27 9.78 16.12
N ALA A 111 7.87 9.01 17.04
CA ALA A 111 9.29 8.73 17.02
C ALA A 111 9.69 7.94 15.77
N ALA A 112 8.92 6.92 15.38
CA ALA A 112 9.14 6.16 14.16
C ALA A 112 9.03 7.05 12.91
N ARG A 113 7.97 7.87 12.80
CA ARG A 113 7.79 8.82 11.68
C ARG A 113 8.97 9.77 11.52
N LYS A 114 9.51 10.30 12.63
CA LYS A 114 10.68 11.21 12.60
C LYS A 114 11.97 10.51 12.22
N ARG A 115 12.12 9.25 12.62
CA ARG A 115 13.33 8.47 12.34
C ARG A 115 13.37 7.96 10.90
N MET A 116 12.21 7.65 10.33
CA MET A 116 12.07 6.96 9.03
C MET A 116 11.46 7.88 7.96
N VAL A 117 11.77 9.17 8.01
CA VAL A 117 11.18 10.18 7.12
C VAL A 117 11.48 9.83 5.66
N SER A 118 12.74 9.53 5.34
CA SER A 118 13.16 9.25 3.97
C SER A 118 12.46 8.02 3.40
N GLU A 119 12.35 6.94 4.19
CA GLU A 119 11.67 5.71 3.77
C GLU A 119 10.17 5.93 3.58
N ILE A 120 9.53 6.68 4.49
CA ILE A 120 8.10 7.01 4.39
C ILE A 120 7.83 7.84 3.14
N GLU A 121 8.65 8.86 2.85
CA GLU A 121 8.49 9.69 1.64
C GLU A 121 8.71 8.87 0.37
N MET A 122 9.67 7.95 0.36
CA MET A 122 9.89 7.06 -0.79
C MET A 122 8.67 6.16 -1.06
N ILE A 123 8.09 5.56 -0.02
CA ILE A 123 6.86 4.75 -0.14
C ILE A 123 5.66 5.60 -0.59
N LYS A 124 5.56 6.84 -0.12
CA LYS A 124 4.51 7.78 -0.57
C LYS A 124 4.67 8.13 -2.04
N PHE A 125 5.91 8.38 -2.47
CA PHE A 125 6.23 8.69 -3.85
C PHE A 125 5.92 7.52 -4.78
N GLU A 126 6.23 6.28 -4.39
CA GLU A 126 5.81 5.08 -5.14
C GLU A 126 4.30 5.04 -5.36
N GLN A 127 3.52 5.30 -4.31
CA GLN A 127 2.06 5.33 -4.40
C GLN A 127 1.58 6.47 -5.29
N PHE A 128 2.21 7.64 -5.22
CA PHE A 128 1.92 8.76 -6.12
C PHE A 128 2.16 8.39 -7.59
N LEU A 129 3.34 7.82 -7.91
CA LEU A 129 3.68 7.39 -9.26
C LEU A 129 2.67 6.36 -9.78
N PHE A 130 2.37 5.33 -8.98
CA PHE A 130 1.40 4.32 -9.34
C PHE A 130 0.03 4.94 -9.64
N TYR A 131 -0.49 5.78 -8.74
CA TYR A 131 -1.80 6.39 -8.91
C TYR A 131 -1.86 7.29 -10.14
N ARG A 132 -0.81 8.07 -10.38
CA ARG A 132 -0.72 8.95 -11.57
C ARG A 132 -0.80 8.14 -12.85
N GLN A 133 0.01 7.08 -12.97
CA GLN A 133 0.06 6.23 -14.15
C GLN A 133 -1.23 5.43 -14.35
N TRP A 134 -1.80 4.90 -13.25
CA TRP A 134 -3.07 4.19 -13.27
C TRP A 134 -4.22 5.10 -13.73
N MET A 135 -4.26 6.34 -13.26
CA MET A 135 -5.28 7.30 -13.66
C MET A 135 -5.14 7.70 -15.13
N ALA A 136 -3.92 7.93 -15.62
CA ALA A 136 -3.66 8.19 -17.04
C ALA A 136 -4.11 7.02 -17.93
N LEU A 137 -3.82 5.77 -17.53
CA LEU A 137 -4.30 4.57 -18.22
C LEU A 137 -5.82 4.49 -18.24
N LYS A 138 -6.46 4.74 -17.09
CA LYS A 138 -7.92 4.73 -16.96
C LYS A 138 -8.57 5.79 -17.83
N GLU A 139 -8.04 7.00 -17.84
CA GLU A 139 -8.51 8.09 -18.70
C GLU A 139 -8.38 7.73 -20.18
N TYR A 140 -7.25 7.15 -20.59
CA TYR A 140 -7.05 6.67 -21.95
C TYR A 140 -8.06 5.57 -22.32
N ALA A 141 -8.26 4.57 -21.48
CA ALA A 141 -9.24 3.51 -21.70
C ALA A 141 -10.67 4.08 -21.86
N ASN A 142 -11.07 4.98 -20.95
CA ASN A 142 -12.38 5.64 -21.01
C ASN A 142 -12.55 6.46 -22.29
N SER A 143 -11.50 7.13 -22.78
CA SER A 143 -11.54 7.87 -24.06
C SER A 143 -11.79 6.95 -25.27
N LYS A 144 -11.51 5.66 -25.12
CA LYS A 144 -11.78 4.61 -26.12
C LYS A 144 -13.06 3.82 -25.82
N ASN A 145 -13.89 4.29 -24.89
CA ASN A 145 -15.09 3.59 -24.40
C ASN A 145 -14.78 2.18 -23.84
N VAL A 146 -13.57 1.95 -23.33
CA VAL A 146 -13.19 0.73 -22.64
C VAL A 146 -13.35 0.93 -21.14
N LEU A 147 -14.17 0.08 -20.52
CA LEU A 147 -14.38 0.09 -19.07
C LEU A 147 -13.39 -0.83 -18.38
N LEU A 148 -12.80 -0.34 -17.28
CA LEU A 148 -11.91 -1.12 -16.42
C LEU A 148 -12.68 -1.59 -15.18
N PHE A 149 -12.74 -2.91 -15.00
CA PHE A 149 -13.34 -3.53 -13.81
C PHE A 149 -12.21 -3.93 -12.84
N GLY A 150 -12.26 -3.35 -11.64
CA GLY A 150 -11.37 -3.75 -10.54
C GLY A 150 -11.93 -4.95 -9.79
N ASP A 151 -11.05 -5.69 -9.14
CA ASP A 151 -11.40 -6.74 -8.17
C ASP A 151 -11.07 -6.23 -6.76
N ILE A 152 -12.03 -6.36 -5.84
CA ILE A 152 -11.87 -5.94 -4.44
C ILE A 152 -12.05 -7.19 -3.59
N PRO A 153 -10.99 -7.66 -2.91
CA PRO A 153 -11.09 -8.85 -2.09
C PRO A 153 -12.03 -8.62 -0.90
N ILE A 154 -12.81 -9.64 -0.55
CA ILE A 154 -13.75 -9.60 0.58
C ILE A 154 -13.01 -9.59 1.92
N PHE A 155 -11.82 -10.17 1.98
CA PHE A 155 -10.98 -10.24 3.16
C PHE A 155 -9.65 -9.54 2.93
N VAL A 156 -9.03 -9.10 4.03
CA VAL A 156 -7.67 -8.54 4.05
C VAL A 156 -6.73 -9.48 4.76
N SER A 157 -5.44 -9.39 4.44
CA SER A 157 -4.39 -10.09 5.19
C SER A 157 -4.40 -9.63 6.65
N TYR A 158 -4.26 -10.57 7.58
CA TYR A 158 -4.06 -10.24 9.00
C TYR A 158 -2.85 -9.34 9.20
N ASP A 159 -1.74 -9.67 8.53
CA ASP A 159 -0.55 -8.85 8.52
C ASP A 159 -0.69 -7.79 7.42
N SER A 160 -1.36 -6.69 7.77
CA SER A 160 -1.59 -5.57 6.86
C SER A 160 -1.71 -4.26 7.64
N ALA A 161 -1.46 -3.15 6.95
CA ALA A 161 -1.69 -1.82 7.50
C ALA A 161 -3.17 -1.60 7.85
N ASP A 162 -4.11 -2.21 7.11
CA ASP A 162 -5.55 -2.11 7.36
C ASP A 162 -5.89 -2.67 8.75
N VAL A 163 -5.43 -3.89 9.06
CA VAL A 163 -5.70 -4.56 10.33
C VAL A 163 -4.93 -3.89 11.47
N TRP A 164 -3.66 -3.57 11.25
CA TRP A 164 -2.84 -2.88 12.25
C TRP A 164 -3.43 -1.53 12.65
N ALA A 165 -3.84 -0.71 11.68
CA ALA A 165 -4.39 0.62 11.93
C ALA A 165 -5.84 0.60 12.44
N ASN A 166 -6.63 -0.38 12.03
CA ASN A 166 -8.08 -0.40 12.28
C ASN A 166 -8.56 -1.61 13.10
N ARG A 167 -7.76 -2.13 14.03
CA ARG A 167 -8.10 -3.33 14.85
C ARG A 167 -9.55 -3.45 15.33
N LYS A 168 -10.20 -2.34 15.69
CA LYS A 168 -11.59 -2.30 16.15
C LYS A 168 -12.61 -2.82 15.13
N VAL A 169 -12.30 -2.81 13.84
CA VAL A 169 -13.22 -3.29 12.78
C VAL A 169 -13.08 -4.79 12.52
N PHE A 170 -12.05 -5.42 13.08
CA PHE A 170 -11.74 -6.84 12.91
C PHE A 170 -12.00 -7.63 14.19
N LYS A 171 -12.24 -8.93 14.05
CA LYS A 171 -12.47 -9.85 15.19
C LYS A 171 -11.15 -10.30 15.83
N LEU A 172 -10.49 -9.36 16.51
CA LEU A 172 -9.27 -9.61 17.28
C LEU A 172 -9.58 -9.73 18.78
N ASP A 173 -8.81 -10.52 19.49
CA ASP A 173 -8.83 -10.53 20.95
C ASP A 173 -8.11 -9.31 21.55
N LYS A 174 -7.96 -9.28 22.88
CA LYS A 174 -7.30 -8.16 23.58
C LYS A 174 -5.79 -8.06 23.31
N THR A 175 -5.14 -9.15 22.90
CA THR A 175 -3.70 -9.17 22.61
C THR A 175 -3.44 -8.88 21.12
N GLY A 176 -4.50 -8.75 20.31
CA GLY A 176 -4.43 -8.49 18.89
C GLY A 176 -4.43 -9.75 18.04
N GLU A 177 -4.59 -10.94 18.63
CA GLU A 177 -4.60 -12.21 17.89
C GLU A 177 -5.97 -12.50 17.27
N MET A 178 -5.98 -13.30 16.19
CA MET A 178 -7.20 -13.71 15.52
C MET A 178 -8.02 -14.65 16.41
N SER A 179 -9.18 -14.18 16.89
CA SER A 179 -10.12 -15.00 17.67
C SER A 179 -10.88 -16.03 16.82
N VAL A 180 -11.05 -15.74 15.53
CA VAL A 180 -11.70 -16.59 14.53
C VAL A 180 -11.03 -16.35 13.18
N VAL A 181 -10.90 -17.42 12.40
CA VAL A 181 -10.36 -17.39 11.05
C VAL A 181 -11.50 -17.60 10.06
N ALA A 182 -11.57 -16.79 9.00
CA ALA A 182 -12.48 -17.03 7.88
C ALA A 182 -11.92 -18.18 7.04
N GLY A 183 -12.81 -19.11 6.69
CA GLY A 183 -12.52 -20.23 5.80
C GLY A 183 -13.80 -20.70 5.15
N VAL A 184 -13.67 -21.42 4.04
CA VAL A 184 -14.79 -22.08 3.38
C VAL A 184 -15.04 -23.40 4.11
N PRO A 185 -16.30 -23.76 4.45
CA PRO A 185 -16.58 -25.11 4.97
C PRO A 185 -16.13 -26.16 3.95
N PRO A 186 -15.65 -27.34 4.39
CA PRO A 186 -15.13 -28.35 3.48
C PRO A 186 -16.19 -28.73 2.44
N ASP A 187 -15.84 -28.55 1.16
CA ASP A 187 -16.58 -29.05 0.01
C ASP A 187 -15.77 -30.14 -0.70
N TYR A 188 -16.33 -30.73 -1.75
CA TYR A 188 -15.70 -31.84 -2.48
C TYR A 188 -14.35 -31.47 -3.13
N PHE A 189 -13.95 -30.19 -3.18
CA PHE A 189 -12.79 -29.71 -3.94
C PHE A 189 -11.61 -29.21 -3.10
N LEU A 190 -11.75 -28.91 -1.81
CA LEU A 190 -10.68 -28.23 -1.04
C LEU A 190 -10.30 -28.97 0.26
N LEU A 191 -9.08 -29.51 0.28
CA LEU A 191 -8.44 -30.15 1.45
C LEU A 191 -7.57 -29.19 2.29
N LEU A 192 -7.50 -27.90 1.95
CA LEU A 192 -6.71 -26.91 2.68
C LEU A 192 -7.50 -25.62 2.91
N ALA A 193 -7.60 -25.22 4.18
CA ALA A 193 -8.18 -23.94 4.59
C ALA A 193 -7.13 -22.82 4.42
N SER A 194 -7.46 -21.78 3.66
CA SER A 194 -6.78 -20.48 3.77
C SER A 194 -7.30 -19.76 5.01
N ALA A 195 -6.41 -19.07 5.73
CA ALA A 195 -6.75 -18.35 6.96
C ALA A 195 -6.77 -16.84 6.72
N GLU A 196 -7.95 -16.24 6.70
CA GLU A 196 -8.11 -14.77 6.51
C GLU A 196 -8.96 -14.15 7.63
N ILE A 197 -8.79 -12.84 7.91
CA ILE A 197 -9.45 -12.21 9.06
C ILE A 197 -10.87 -11.71 8.73
N ARG A 198 -11.82 -11.94 9.65
CA ARG A 198 -13.22 -11.54 9.48
C ARG A 198 -13.50 -10.12 9.99
N ILE A 199 -14.20 -9.33 9.17
CA ILE A 199 -14.73 -8.01 9.55
C ILE A 199 -15.95 -8.19 10.48
N THR A 200 -16.07 -7.35 11.51
CA THR A 200 -17.22 -7.37 12.43
C THR A 200 -18.47 -6.82 11.74
N THR A 201 -19.51 -7.65 11.62
CA THR A 201 -20.77 -7.34 10.90
C THR A 201 -21.57 -6.16 11.49
N ASP A 202 -21.41 -5.89 12.79
CA ASP A 202 -22.12 -4.78 13.46
C ASP A 202 -21.56 -3.40 13.10
N LEU A 203 -20.30 -3.32 12.65
CA LEU A 203 -19.67 -2.05 12.23
C LEU A 203 -19.92 -1.72 10.76
N LEU A 204 -20.09 -2.74 9.90
CA LEU A 204 -20.48 -2.55 8.49
C LEU A 204 -21.83 -1.82 8.37
N LYS A 205 -22.78 -2.11 9.26
CA LYS A 205 -24.09 -1.43 9.32
C LYS A 205 -24.03 0.04 9.78
N LYS A 206 -23.02 0.41 10.58
CA LYS A 206 -22.89 1.77 11.14
C LYS A 206 -22.06 2.72 10.29
N LYS A 207 -21.18 2.22 9.41
CA LYS A 207 -20.26 3.05 8.61
C LYS A 207 -20.66 3.27 7.14
N GLN A 208 -21.83 2.78 6.69
CA GLN A 208 -22.31 2.98 5.32
C GLN A 208 -21.20 2.69 4.29
N ILE A 209 -20.44 1.61 4.52
CA ILE A 209 -19.58 1.05 3.50
C ILE A 209 -20.56 0.47 2.50
N CYS A 210 -20.74 1.14 1.36
CA CYS A 210 -21.51 0.66 0.22
C CYS A 210 -20.92 -0.67 -0.25
N LEU A 211 -21.33 -1.75 0.40
CA LEU A 211 -21.40 -3.04 -0.25
C LEU A 211 -22.45 -2.85 -1.34
N VAL A 212 -22.01 -2.83 -2.59
CA VAL A 212 -22.90 -2.86 -3.75
C VAL A 212 -23.54 -4.24 -3.78
N ASP A 213 -24.53 -4.45 -2.91
CA ASP A 213 -25.56 -5.47 -3.12
C ASP A 213 -26.53 -4.89 -4.15
N ARG A 214 -26.15 -4.96 -5.43
CA ARG A 214 -27.14 -5.09 -6.50
C ARG A 214 -27.23 -6.57 -6.85
N ALA A 215 -27.92 -7.30 -5.98
CA ALA A 215 -28.60 -8.50 -6.40
C ALA A 215 -29.69 -8.08 -7.40
N TYR A 216 -29.60 -8.64 -8.59
CA TYR A 216 -30.61 -8.55 -9.63
C TYR A 216 -31.98 -9.03 -9.12
N ALA A 217 -32.98 -8.15 -9.21
CA ALA A 217 -34.36 -8.46 -9.57
C ALA A 217 -35.01 -7.14 -10.06
#